data_AF-A0AAN1JNR5-F1
#
_entry.id   AF-A0AAN1JNR5-F1
#
_cell.length_a   1.000
_cell.length_b   1.000
_cell.length_c   1.000
_cell.angle_alpha   90.00
_cell.angle_beta   90.00
_cell.angle_gamma   90.00
#
_symmetry.space_group_name_H-M   'P 1'
#
loop_
_entity.id
_entity.type
_entity.pdbx_description
1 polymer ?
#
loop_
_entity_poly.entity_id
_entity_poly.type
_entity_poly.pdbx_seq_one_letter_code
_entity_poly.pdbx_strand_id
1 'polypeptide(L)'
;MRFTRGSLRAPRNNLERADPSAAADLRRASTHWLRHTHANHPLDAGSDLRDVQTNLGHTSLSTTTLYTKGNDTRRYQAVNAFLEDALSAGGV
;
A
#
# COMPACT_ATOMS: atom_id res chain seq x y z
N MET A 1 38.38 -14.05 -7.78
CA MET A 1 37.63 -13.29 -6.74
C MET A 1 36.70 -14.27 -6.02
N ARG A 2 36.96 -14.54 -4.74
CA ARG A 2 36.33 -15.63 -3.96
C ARG A 2 35.21 -15.03 -3.12
N PHE A 3 33.94 -15.21 -3.52
CA PHE A 3 32.80 -14.80 -2.70
C PHE A 3 32.73 -15.72 -1.46
N THR A 4 33.10 -15.18 -0.30
CA THR A 4 32.98 -15.85 0.99
C THR A 4 31.50 -15.99 1.35
N ARG A 5 31.04 -17.24 1.57
CA ARG A 5 29.68 -17.65 1.99
C ARG A 5 29.15 -17.04 3.31
N GLY A 6 29.85 -16.09 3.93
CA GLY A 6 29.58 -15.62 5.29
C GLY A 6 28.71 -14.37 5.44
N SER A 7 28.52 -13.55 4.40
CA SER A 7 28.01 -12.18 4.60
C SER A 7 26.49 -12.01 4.60
N LEU A 8 25.70 -13.04 4.28
CA LEU A 8 24.24 -12.91 4.08
C LEU A 8 23.40 -13.45 5.26
N ARG A 9 24.02 -13.84 6.38
CA ARG A 9 23.29 -14.42 7.53
C ARG A 9 22.80 -13.39 8.55
N ALA A 10 23.26 -12.14 8.48
CA ALA A 10 22.97 -11.09 9.45
C ALA A 10 21.53 -10.51 9.42
N PRO A 11 20.83 -10.33 8.28
CA PRO A 11 19.59 -9.53 8.29
C PRO A 11 18.37 -10.27 8.86
N ARG A 12 18.36 -11.61 8.92
CA ARG A 12 17.23 -12.38 9.48
C ARG A 12 17.13 -12.30 11.00
N ASN A 13 18.24 -12.13 11.70
CA ASN A 13 18.28 -12.18 13.17
C ASN A 13 17.86 -10.88 13.86
N ASN A 14 17.76 -9.77 13.13
CA ASN A 14 17.46 -8.47 13.76
C ASN A 14 15.98 -8.34 14.13
N LEU A 15 15.06 -8.82 13.28
CA LEU A 15 13.63 -8.77 13.61
C LEU A 15 13.30 -9.72 14.76
N GLU A 16 13.87 -10.93 14.77
CA GLU A 16 13.70 -11.90 15.87
C GLU A 16 14.11 -11.33 17.23
N ARG A 17 15.07 -10.40 17.27
CA ARG A 17 15.54 -9.74 18.50
C ARG A 17 14.75 -8.49 18.85
N ALA A 18 14.32 -7.72 17.85
CA ALA A 18 13.59 -6.47 18.03
C ALA A 18 12.10 -6.69 18.31
N ASP A 19 11.48 -7.62 17.58
CA ASP A 19 10.07 -7.99 17.71
C ASP A 19 9.88 -9.49 17.35
N PRO A 20 9.99 -10.39 18.34
CA PRO A 20 9.79 -11.82 18.14
C PRO A 20 8.40 -12.18 17.62
N SER A 21 7.38 -11.36 17.95
CA SER A 21 6.01 -11.59 17.51
C SER A 21 5.86 -11.29 16.03
N ALA A 22 6.31 -10.11 15.59
CA ALA A 22 6.31 -9.76 14.17
C ALA A 22 7.15 -10.73 13.34
N ALA A 23 8.26 -11.21 13.88
CA ALA A 23 9.06 -12.26 13.23
C ALA A 23 8.26 -13.56 13.07
N ALA A 24 7.52 -13.98 14.10
CA ALA A 24 6.64 -15.15 14.03
C ALA A 24 5.48 -14.98 13.03
N ASP A 25 4.94 -13.77 12.92
CA ASP A 25 3.90 -13.44 11.93
C ASP A 25 4.45 -13.50 10.51
N LEU A 26 5.62 -12.90 10.25
CA LEU A 26 6.27 -12.98 8.94
C LEU A 26 6.65 -14.41 8.55
N ARG A 27 7.01 -15.28 9.50
CA ARG A 27 7.27 -16.70 9.22
C ARG A 27 6.01 -17.46 8.78
N ARG A 28 4.82 -17.02 9.21
CA ARG A 28 3.51 -17.61 8.86
C ARG A 28 2.86 -16.95 7.65
N ALA A 29 3.37 -15.80 7.23
CA ALA A 29 2.85 -15.07 6.10
C ALA A 29 2.91 -15.88 4.80
N SER A 30 1.81 -15.92 4.06
CA SER A 30 1.77 -16.46 2.70
C SER A 30 2.32 -15.44 1.70
N THR A 31 2.68 -15.93 0.51
CA THR A 31 3.09 -15.07 -0.62
C THR A 31 2.00 -14.05 -0.99
N HIS A 32 0.73 -14.45 -0.89
CA HIS A 32 -0.40 -13.57 -1.14
C HIS A 32 -0.54 -12.50 -0.05
N TRP A 33 -0.38 -12.86 1.23
CA TRP A 33 -0.41 -11.89 2.32
C TRP A 33 0.64 -10.79 2.14
N LEU A 34 1.87 -11.17 1.80
CA LEU A 34 2.93 -10.20 1.51
C LEU A 34 2.59 -9.30 0.31
N ARG A 35 2.01 -9.86 -0.75
CA ARG A 35 1.53 -9.09 -1.91
C ARG A 35 0.45 -8.09 -1.50
N HIS A 36 -0.52 -8.50 -0.68
CA HIS A 36 -1.57 -7.61 -0.16
C HIS A 36 -1.00 -6.50 0.71
N THR A 37 -0.08 -6.81 1.61
CA THR A 37 0.58 -5.79 2.43
C THR A 37 1.36 -4.79 1.57
N HIS A 38 2.10 -5.26 0.57
CA HIS A 38 2.84 -4.39 -0.35
C HIS A 38 1.93 -3.50 -1.20
N ALA A 39 0.76 -3.98 -1.60
CA ALA A 39 -0.20 -3.20 -2.39
C ALA A 39 -1.00 -2.20 -1.53
N ASN A 40 -1.49 -2.62 -0.37
CA ASN A 40 -2.34 -1.80 0.51
C ASN A 40 -1.55 -0.69 1.19
N HIS A 41 -0.32 -0.96 1.64
CA HIS A 41 0.47 0.01 2.41
C HIS A 41 0.67 1.37 1.70
N PRO A 42 1.13 1.43 0.43
CA PRO A 42 1.26 2.69 -0.28
C PRO A 42 -0.10 3.34 -0.60
N LEU A 43 -1.15 2.55 -0.86
CA LEU A 43 -2.51 3.09 -1.09
C LEU A 43 -3.09 3.74 0.17
N ASP A 44 -2.89 3.12 1.34
CA ASP A 44 -3.29 3.66 2.63
C ASP A 44 -2.50 4.95 2.96
N ALA A 45 -1.26 5.06 2.47
CA ALA A 45 -0.44 6.28 2.54
C ALA A 45 -0.81 7.35 1.48
N GLY A 46 -1.79 7.07 0.60
CA GLY A 46 -2.28 8.01 -0.41
C GLY A 46 -1.53 8.00 -1.74
N SER A 47 -0.73 6.96 -2.02
CA SER A 47 -0.06 6.80 -3.33
C SER A 47 -1.07 6.58 -4.45
N ASP A 48 -0.68 6.92 -5.69
CA ASP A 48 -1.52 6.71 -6.88
C ASP A 48 -1.70 5.21 -7.16
N LEU A 49 -2.93 4.83 -7.56
CA LEU A 49 -3.26 3.46 -7.94
C LEU A 49 -2.44 2.96 -9.14
N ARG A 50 -2.05 3.84 -10.06
CA ARG A 50 -1.21 3.51 -11.23
C ARG A 50 0.22 3.17 -10.84
N ASP A 51 0.76 3.85 -9.84
CA ASP A 51 2.10 3.54 -9.32
C ASP A 51 2.09 2.15 -8.67
N VAL A 52 1.06 1.87 -7.88
CA VAL A 52 0.88 0.54 -7.27
C VAL A 52 0.65 -0.55 -8.32
N GLN A 53 -0.15 -0.27 -9.36
CA GLN A 53 -0.34 -1.20 -10.49
C GLN A 53 0.97 -1.51 -11.21
N THR A 54 1.80 -0.50 -11.46
CA THR A 54 3.11 -0.65 -12.10
C THR A 54 4.05 -1.48 -11.22
N ASN A 55 4.10 -1.19 -9.92
CA ASN A 55 4.90 -1.95 -8.95
C ASN A 55 4.50 -3.42 -8.86
N LEU A 56 3.21 -3.72 -9.01
CA LEU A 56 2.68 -5.09 -9.02
C LEU A 56 2.79 -5.80 -10.37
N GLY A 57 3.14 -5.07 -11.44
CA GLY A 57 3.24 -5.58 -12.80
C GLY A 57 1.90 -6.03 -13.39
N HIS A 58 0.77 -5.48 -12.92
CA HIS A 58 -0.55 -5.86 -13.45
C HIS A 58 -0.81 -5.22 -14.81
N THR A 59 -1.32 -5.95 -15.78
CA THR A 59 -1.70 -5.37 -17.09
C THR A 59 -2.97 -4.53 -17.01
N SER A 60 -3.85 -4.83 -16.06
CA SER A 60 -5.14 -4.15 -15.89
C SER A 60 -5.20 -3.38 -14.57
N LEU A 61 -5.85 -2.22 -14.61
CA LEU A 61 -6.21 -1.51 -13.39
C LEU A 61 -7.25 -2.28 -12.59
N SER A 62 -8.17 -3.02 -13.23
CA SER A 62 -9.23 -3.76 -12.54
C SER A 62 -8.70 -4.76 -11.51
N THR A 63 -7.57 -5.42 -11.78
CA THR A 63 -6.94 -6.35 -10.82
C THR A 63 -6.24 -5.62 -9.68
N THR A 64 -5.89 -4.34 -9.86
CA THR A 64 -5.28 -3.49 -8.82
C THR A 64 -6.35 -2.76 -8.00
N THR A 65 -7.53 -2.46 -8.58
CA THR A 65 -8.64 -1.84 -7.88
C THR A 65 -9.14 -2.68 -6.69
N LEU A 66 -8.91 -4.00 -6.71
CA LEU A 66 -9.20 -4.91 -5.59
C LEU A 66 -8.51 -4.51 -4.27
N TYR A 67 -7.44 -3.70 -4.32
CA TYR A 67 -6.72 -3.20 -3.14
C TYR A 67 -7.21 -1.82 -2.68
N THR A 68 -8.12 -1.18 -3.44
CA THR A 68 -8.66 0.14 -3.07
C THR A 68 -9.81 0.00 -2.08
N LYS A 69 -9.87 0.92 -1.12
CA LYS A 69 -10.98 1.04 -0.18
C LYS A 69 -11.83 2.24 -0.59
N GLY A 70 -13.12 2.03 -0.80
CA GLY A 70 -14.08 3.12 -0.95
C GLY A 70 -14.14 3.94 0.34
N ASN A 71 -14.22 5.26 0.23
CA ASN A 71 -14.45 6.15 1.37
C ASN A 71 -15.62 7.08 1.04
N ASP A 72 -16.82 6.64 1.42
CA ASP A 72 -18.06 7.36 1.15
C ASP A 72 -18.06 8.74 1.79
N THR A 73 -17.55 8.87 3.02
CA THR A 73 -17.42 10.16 3.71
C THR A 73 -16.57 11.16 2.90
N ARG A 74 -15.39 10.74 2.42
CA ARG A 74 -14.53 11.57 1.57
C ARG A 74 -15.23 11.94 0.27
N ARG A 75 -15.95 11.01 -0.34
CA ARG A 75 -16.73 11.27 -1.56
C ARG A 75 -17.82 12.30 -1.33
N TYR A 76 -18.60 12.17 -0.25
CA TYR A 76 -19.64 13.14 0.11
C TYR A 76 -19.05 14.53 0.36
N GLN A 77 -17.95 14.61 1.11
CA GLN A 77 -17.25 15.88 1.37
C GLN A 77 -16.77 16.55 0.09
N ALA A 78 -16.20 15.78 -0.85
CA ALA A 78 -15.73 16.31 -2.13
C ALA A 78 -16.89 16.86 -2.98
N VAL A 79 -18.03 16.16 -3.02
CA VAL A 79 -19.24 16.65 -3.71
C VAL A 79 -19.74 17.94 -3.06
N ASN A 80 -19.81 17.98 -1.72
CA ASN A 80 -20.28 19.19 -1.03
C ASN A 80 -19.36 20.39 -1.29
N ALA A 81 -18.05 20.21 -1.19
CA ALA A 81 -17.08 21.26 -1.46
C ALA A 81 -17.19 21.83 -2.89
N PHE A 82 -17.41 20.95 -3.88
CA PHE A 82 -17.65 21.38 -5.26
C PHE A 82 -18.92 22.22 -5.41
N LEU A 83 -20.02 21.83 -4.75
CA LEU A 83 -21.27 22.57 -4.80
C LEU A 83 -21.15 23.95 -4.15
N GLU A 84 -20.48 24.05 -3.01
CA GLU A 84 -20.23 25.34 -2.33
C GLU A 84 -19.39 26.30 -3.20
N ASP A 85 -18.35 25.79 -3.87
CA ASP A 85 -17.54 26.56 -4.82
C ASP A 85 -18.38 27.06 -6.00
N ALA A 86 -19.18 26.18 -6.61
CA ALA A 86 -20.03 26.54 -7.73
C ALA A 86 -21.11 27.58 -7.37
N LEU A 87 -21.70 27.48 -6.17
CA LEU A 87 -22.72 28.42 -5.69
C LEU A 87 -22.13 29.76 -5.26
N SER A 88 -20.92 29.78 -4.70
CA SER A 88 -20.22 31.01 -4.32
C SER A 88 -19.64 31.76 -5.52
N ALA A 89 -19.25 31.07 -6.59
CA ALA A 89 -18.80 31.69 -7.83
C ALA A 89 -19.94 32.29 -8.69
N GLY A 90 -21.19 31.87 -8.46
CA GLY A 90 -22.38 32.35 -9.19
C GLY A 90 -23.08 33.57 -8.58
N GLY A 91 -22.54 34.12 -7.48
CA GLY A 91 -23.13 35.24 -6.75
C GLY A 91 -22.33 36.54 -6.89
N VAL A 92 -22.37 37.17 -8.07
CA VAL A 92 -22.07 38.60 -8.31
C VAL A 92 -22.99 39.14 -9.40
#